data_AF-A0A6J4MNK5-F1
#
_entry.id   AF-A0A6J4MNK5-F1
#
_cell.length_a   1.000
_cell.length_b   1.000
_cell.length_c   1.000
_cell.angle_alpha   90.00
_cell.angle_beta   90.00
_cell.angle_gamma   90.00
#
_symmetry.space_group_name_H-M   'P 1'
#
loop_
_entity.id
_entity.type
_entity.pdbx_description
1 polymer ?
#
loop_
_entity_poly.entity_id
_entity_poly.type
_entity_poly.pdbx_seq_one_letter_code
_entity_poly.pdbx_strand_id
1 'polypeptide(L)'
;MARYSRDGADFGAILRMPGVRAAVIDVTEQVGARARSFAPVDDGDYLRGIETTLIERGGNDRDRPEGRVTATAPHSAAVEWGNSRSRGRHVLARALYGR
;
A
#
# COMPACT_ATOMS: atom_id res chain seq x y z
N MET A 1 20.61 -18.48 -21.67
CA MET A 1 19.77 -19.02 -20.58
C MET A 1 20.26 -18.41 -19.27
N ALA A 2 19.47 -17.54 -18.64
CA ALA A 2 19.83 -16.96 -17.34
C ALA A 2 19.52 -17.96 -16.23
N ARG A 3 20.54 -18.32 -15.44
CA ARG A 3 20.45 -19.22 -14.29
C ARG A 3 19.87 -18.43 -13.12
N TYR A 4 18.68 -18.80 -12.65
CA TYR A 4 18.04 -18.23 -11.47
C TYR A 4 18.83 -18.66 -10.21
N SER A 5 19.58 -17.75 -9.60
CA SER A 5 20.15 -17.95 -8.25
C SER A 5 19.19 -17.40 -7.21
N ARG A 6 19.13 -18.03 -6.04
CA ARG A 6 18.29 -17.65 -4.90
C ARG A 6 18.94 -16.53 -4.06
N ASP A 7 19.83 -15.74 -4.66
CA ASP A 7 20.53 -14.65 -3.99
C ASP A 7 19.67 -13.39 -4.01
N GLY A 8 19.57 -12.69 -2.87
CA GLY A 8 18.77 -11.46 -2.75
C GLY A 8 19.15 -10.35 -3.73
N ALA A 9 20.37 -10.39 -4.28
CA ALA A 9 20.85 -9.49 -5.32
C ALA A 9 20.06 -9.64 -6.64
N ASP A 10 19.69 -10.88 -7.01
CA ASP A 10 18.94 -11.17 -8.25
C ASP A 10 17.49 -10.69 -8.13
N PHE A 11 16.87 -10.85 -6.96
CA PHE A 11 15.54 -10.29 -6.69
C PHE A 11 15.54 -8.76 -6.70
N GLY A 12 16.57 -8.14 -6.13
CA GLY A 12 16.76 -6.70 -6.21
C GLY A 12 16.83 -6.21 -7.66
N ALA A 13 17.54 -6.91 -8.54
CA ALA A 13 17.60 -6.57 -9.96
C ALA A 13 16.24 -6.70 -10.67
N ILE A 14 15.44 -7.73 -10.35
CA ILE A 14 14.09 -7.91 -10.89
C ILE A 14 13.19 -6.73 -10.51
N LEU A 15 13.22 -6.27 -9.26
CA LEU A 15 12.39 -5.16 -8.78
C LEU A 15 12.67 -3.82 -9.48
N ARG A 16 13.82 -3.69 -10.15
CA ARG A 16 14.20 -2.48 -10.90
C ARG A 16 13.84 -2.55 -12.38
N MET A 17 13.29 -3.66 -12.86
CA MET A 17 12.91 -3.82 -14.26
C MET A 17 11.74 -2.88 -14.64
N PRO A 18 11.69 -2.35 -15.88
CA PRO A 18 10.64 -1.41 -16.29
C PRO A 18 9.20 -1.93 -16.12
N GLY A 19 8.99 -3.24 -16.31
CA GLY A 19 7.67 -3.86 -16.14
C GLY A 19 7.16 -3.85 -14.68
N VAL A 20 8.06 -3.73 -13.69
CA VAL A 20 7.67 -3.67 -12.27
C VAL A 20 6.96 -2.37 -11.95
N ARG A 21 7.29 -1.26 -12.64
CA ARG A 21 6.62 0.02 -12.42
C ARG A 21 5.12 -0.08 -12.70
N ALA A 22 4.74 -0.63 -13.84
CA ALA A 22 3.34 -0.81 -14.20
C ALA A 22 2.62 -1.71 -13.19
N ALA A 23 3.25 -2.84 -12.82
CA ALA A 23 2.71 -3.74 -11.80
C ALA A 23 2.54 -3.06 -10.43
N VAL A 24 3.49 -2.22 -10.01
CA VAL A 24 3.39 -1.47 -8.75
C VAL A 24 2.21 -0.49 -8.79
N ILE A 25 2.01 0.22 -9.90
CA ILE A 25 0.85 1.12 -10.08
C ILE A 25 -0.44 0.31 -9.96
N ASP A 26 -0.60 -0.75 -10.75
CA ASP A 26 -1.82 -1.57 -10.77
C ASP A 26 -2.15 -2.15 -9.39
N VAL A 27 -1.14 -2.68 -8.69
CA VAL A 27 -1.31 -3.23 -7.34
C VAL A 27 -1.68 -2.12 -6.35
N THR A 28 -1.07 -0.95 -6.45
CA THR A 28 -1.37 0.19 -5.55
C THR A 28 -2.79 0.68 -5.74
N GLU A 29 -3.26 0.80 -6.98
CA GLU A 29 -4.63 1.17 -7.30
C GLU A 29 -5.63 0.13 -6.79
N GLN A 30 -5.34 -1.16 -6.97
CA GLN A 30 -6.18 -2.25 -6.45
C GLN A 30 -6.28 -2.22 -4.91
N VAL A 31 -5.15 -2.05 -4.21
CA VAL A 31 -5.14 -1.94 -2.74
C VAL A 31 -5.88 -0.68 -2.30
N GLY A 32 -5.71 0.45 -2.98
CA GLY A 32 -6.44 1.69 -2.70
C GLY A 32 -7.95 1.53 -2.88
N ALA A 33 -8.39 0.89 -3.98
CA ALA A 33 -9.80 0.60 -4.21
C ALA A 33 -10.38 -0.33 -3.12
N ARG A 34 -9.64 -1.36 -2.72
CA ARG A 34 -10.04 -2.25 -1.63
C ARG A 34 -10.11 -1.51 -0.29
N ALA A 35 -9.14 -0.66 0.03
CA ALA A 35 -9.16 0.15 1.24
C ALA A 35 -10.41 1.03 1.31
N ARG A 36 -10.78 1.69 0.19
CA ARG A 36 -12.02 2.48 0.10
C ARG A 36 -13.27 1.63 0.30
N SER A 37 -13.28 0.39 -0.18
CA SER A 37 -14.41 -0.54 0.03
C SER A 37 -14.57 -1.00 1.48
N PHE A 38 -13.50 -0.96 2.27
CA PHE A 38 -13.48 -1.36 3.68
C PHE A 38 -13.62 -0.17 4.63
N ALA A 39 -13.54 1.05 4.11
CA ALA A 39 -13.64 2.27 4.88
C ALA A 39 -15.01 2.36 5.59
N PRO A 40 -15.05 2.85 6.84
CA PRO A 40 -16.30 3.13 7.52
C PRO A 40 -17.09 4.23 6.78
N VAL A 41 -18.42 4.11 6.79
CA VAL A 41 -19.34 5.01 6.07
C VAL A 41 -19.79 6.20 6.94
N ASP A 42 -19.34 6.27 8.20
CA ASP A 42 -19.87 7.18 9.22
C ASP A 42 -20.02 8.64 8.74
N ASP A 43 -18.91 9.31 8.40
CA ASP A 43 -18.88 10.64 7.79
C ASP A 43 -18.26 10.65 6.37
N GLY A 44 -17.66 9.51 5.97
CA GLY A 44 -16.93 9.36 4.71
C GLY A 44 -15.58 10.08 4.67
N ASP A 45 -15.15 10.76 5.74
CA ASP A 45 -13.89 11.51 5.77
C ASP A 45 -12.69 10.57 5.63
N TYR A 46 -12.71 9.45 6.37
CA TYR A 46 -11.67 8.43 6.24
C TYR A 46 -11.58 7.91 4.80
N LEU A 47 -12.71 7.61 4.15
CA LEU A 47 -12.76 7.13 2.77
C LEU A 47 -12.16 8.16 1.80
N ARG A 48 -12.55 9.44 1.94
CA ARG A 48 -12.04 10.54 1.10
C ARG A 48 -10.55 10.78 1.30
N GLY A 49 -10.04 10.53 2.50
CA GLY A 49 -8.62 10.65 2.84
C GLY A 49 -7.75 9.47 2.38
N ILE A 50 -8.30 8.46 1.70
CA ILE A 50 -7.48 7.37 1.15
C ILE A 50 -6.85 7.81 -0.17
N GLU A 51 -5.53 7.99 -0.14
CA GLU A 51 -4.70 8.42 -1.25
C GLU A 51 -3.76 7.31 -1.70
N THR A 52 -3.46 7.29 -3.00
CA THR A 52 -2.51 6.35 -3.62
C THR A 52 -1.41 7.16 -4.29
N THR A 53 -0.15 6.86 -3.95
CA THR A 53 1.01 7.59 -4.49
C THR A 53 2.05 6.60 -4.99
N LEU A 54 2.63 6.90 -6.16
CA LEU A 54 3.79 6.20 -6.68
C LEU A 54 5.06 6.98 -6.32
N ILE A 55 6.06 6.26 -5.80
CA ILE A 55 7.40 6.78 -5.58
C ILE A 55 8.33 6.05 -6.54
N GLU A 56 8.88 6.78 -7.51
CA GLU A 56 9.76 6.20 -8.55
C GLU A 56 11.05 5.58 -7.97
N ARG A 57 11.53 6.11 -6.83
CA ARG A 57 12.74 5.68 -6.12
C ARG A 57 12.47 5.47 -4.63
N GLY A 58 11.73 4.41 -4.33
CA GLY A 58 11.40 3.97 -2.98
C GLY A 58 12.22 2.77 -2.49
N GLY A 59 11.76 2.15 -1.41
CA GLY A 59 12.51 1.17 -0.64
C GLY A 59 13.61 1.81 0.23
N ASN A 60 14.23 0.99 1.08
CA ASN A 60 15.33 1.43 1.95
C ASN A 60 16.48 2.08 1.16
N ASP A 61 16.79 1.52 -0.02
CA ASP A 61 17.93 1.90 -0.83
C ASP A 61 17.57 2.88 -1.98
N ARG A 62 16.30 3.32 -2.05
CA ARG A 62 15.79 4.30 -3.04
C ARG A 62 16.06 3.91 -4.49
N ASP A 63 15.91 2.63 -4.81
CA ASP A 63 16.40 2.05 -6.05
C ASP A 63 15.32 1.38 -6.89
N ARG A 64 14.08 1.35 -6.40
CA ARG A 64 12.94 0.64 -7.03
C ARG A 64 11.65 1.44 -6.87
N PRO A 65 10.64 1.21 -7.74
CA PRO A 65 9.33 1.81 -7.55
C PRO A 65 8.67 1.29 -6.26
N GLU A 66 8.01 2.19 -5.53
CA GLU A 66 7.24 1.90 -4.32
C GLU A 66 5.85 2.51 -4.44
N GLY A 67 4.82 1.69 -4.23
CA GLY A 67 3.44 2.14 -4.12
C GLY A 67 3.06 2.40 -2.68
N ARG A 68 2.43 3.54 -2.39
CA ARG A 68 1.91 3.88 -1.07
C ARG A 68 0.40 4.07 -1.12
N VAL A 69 -0.28 3.48 -0.14
CA VAL A 69 -1.68 3.78 0.18
C VAL A 69 -1.70 4.43 1.55
N THR A 70 -2.17 5.67 1.62
CA THR A 70 -2.11 6.50 2.83
C THR A 70 -3.52 6.94 3.20
N ALA A 71 -3.85 6.92 4.49
CA ALA A 71 -5.06 7.54 5.02
C ALA A 71 -4.69 8.89 5.67
N THR A 72 -5.18 10.00 5.11
CA THR A 72 -4.82 11.37 5.50
C THR A 72 -5.83 12.03 6.44
N ALA A 73 -6.97 11.38 6.70
CA ALA A 73 -7.99 11.92 7.62
C ALA A 73 -7.41 12.07 9.05
N PRO A 74 -7.76 13.12 9.81
CA PRO A 74 -7.19 13.38 11.14
C PRO A 74 -7.36 12.22 12.13
N HIS A 75 -8.44 11.44 11.98
CA HIS A 75 -8.77 10.31 12.85
C HIS A 75 -8.32 8.95 12.29
N SER A 76 -7.50 8.92 11.23
CA SER A 76 -7.07 7.68 10.57
C SER A 76 -6.37 6.70 11.52
N ALA A 77 -5.56 7.20 12.45
CA ALA A 77 -4.89 6.35 13.44
C ALA A 77 -5.91 5.60 14.33
N ALA A 78 -7.01 6.25 14.71
CA ALA A 78 -8.07 5.61 15.49
C ALA A 78 -8.86 4.59 14.65
N VAL A 79 -9.09 4.86 13.36
CA VAL A 79 -9.75 3.88 12.47
C VAL A 79 -8.87 2.65 12.28
N GLU A 80 -7.56 2.84 12.09
CA GLU A 80 -6.64 1.73 11.91
C GLU A 80 -6.45 0.91 13.18
N TRP A 81 -6.09 1.56 14.29
CA TRP A 81 -5.57 0.89 15.49
C TRP A 81 -6.54 0.93 16.67
N GLY A 82 -7.62 1.68 16.57
CA GLY A 82 -8.56 1.90 17.67
C GLY A 82 -8.08 2.97 18.66
N ASN A 83 -8.86 3.15 19.71
CA ASN A 83 -8.57 4.01 20.85
C ASN A 83 -9.41 3.55 22.06
N SER A 84 -9.44 4.33 23.14
CA SER A 84 -10.23 4.02 24.34
C SER A 84 -11.74 3.89 24.11
N ARG A 85 -12.27 4.37 22.98
CA ARG A 85 -13.70 4.42 22.66
C ARG A 85 -14.10 3.49 21.51
N SER A 86 -13.15 2.95 20.75
CA SER A 86 -13.43 2.19 19.53
C SER A 86 -12.34 1.15 19.23
N ARG A 87 -12.74 0.00 18.68
CA ARG A 87 -11.79 -1.02 18.20
C ARG A 87 -11.23 -0.62 16.84
N GLY A 88 -9.95 -0.96 16.61
CA GLY A 88 -9.32 -0.79 15.30
C GLY A 88 -9.98 -1.65 14.23
N ARG A 89 -10.15 -1.07 13.05
CA ARG A 89 -10.69 -1.74 11.86
C ARG A 89 -9.59 -2.24 10.91
N HIS A 90 -8.35 -1.75 11.09
CA HIS A 90 -7.18 -2.13 10.30
C HIS A 90 -7.42 -2.05 8.78
N VAL A 91 -8.10 -1.02 8.30
CA VAL A 91 -8.59 -0.93 6.91
C VAL A 91 -7.45 -1.08 5.91
N LEU A 92 -6.35 -0.34 6.10
CA LEU A 92 -5.20 -0.42 5.20
C LEU A 92 -4.51 -1.79 5.24
N ALA A 93 -4.33 -2.36 6.44
CA ALA A 93 -3.70 -3.67 6.57
C ALA A 93 -4.57 -4.77 5.93
N ARG A 94 -5.88 -4.71 6.15
CA ARG A 94 -6.86 -5.62 5.54
C ARG A 94 -6.89 -5.50 4.03
N ALA A 95 -6.81 -4.28 3.51
CA ALA A 95 -6.73 -4.05 2.07
C ALA A 95 -5.49 -4.69 1.45
N LEU A 96 -4.33 -4.54 2.10
CA LEU A 96 -3.06 -5.10 1.64
C LEU A 96 -3.07 -6.64 1.63
N TYR A 97 -3.59 -7.27 2.69
CA TYR A 97 -3.56 -8.73 2.83
C TYR A 97 -4.82 -9.44 2.31
N GLY A 98 -5.86 -8.70 1.93
CA GLY A 98 -7.13 -9.23 1.45
C GLY A 98 -7.93 -10.00 2.50
N ARG A 99 -7.93 -9.56 3.76
CA ARG A 99 -8.59 -10.23 4.90
C ARG A 99 -9.65 -9.33 5.54
#